data_AF-A0A356J7U2-F1
#
_entry.id   AF-A0A356J7U2-F1
#
_cell.length_a   1.000
_cell.length_b   1.000
_cell.length_c   1.000
_cell.angle_alpha   90.00
_cell.angle_beta   90.00
_cell.angle_gamma   90.00
#
_symmetry.space_group_name_H-M   'P 1'
#
loop_
_entity.id
_entity.type
_entity.pdbx_description
1 polymer ?
#
loop_
_entity_poly.entity_id
_entity_poly.type
_entity_poly.pdbx_seq_one_letter_code
_entity_poly.pdbx_strand_id
1 'polypeptide(L)'
;MHELKKEYEIQACFLGFSKITLQEIKEHVGENDWLGDLSEADLQNLPNWIMETSRGLKDECEKYQIPYVDMIEGSYGRNLDRAYTCLLYS
;
A
#
# COMPACT_ATOMS: atom_id res chain seq x y z
N MET A 1 12.02 15.11 -2.78
CA MET A 1 10.65 15.25 -3.28
C MET A 1 10.17 16.71 -3.41
N HIS A 2 10.62 17.63 -2.54
CA HIS A 2 10.30 19.06 -2.64
C HIS A 2 10.72 19.70 -3.98
N GLU A 3 11.81 19.22 -4.58
CA GLU A 3 12.27 19.65 -5.92
C GLU A 3 11.42 19.03 -7.05
N LEU A 4 11.13 17.73 -7.01
CA LEU A 4 10.27 17.04 -7.99
C LEU A 4 8.85 17.62 -8.05
N LYS A 5 8.25 17.94 -6.90
CA LYS A 5 6.91 18.55 -6.84
C LYS A 5 6.89 19.96 -7.42
N LYS A 6 7.99 20.72 -7.26
CA LYS A 6 8.12 22.07 -7.83
C LYS A 6 8.37 22.08 -9.33
N GLU A 7 9.05 21.06 -9.84
CA GLU A 7 9.50 21.04 -11.24
C GLU A 7 8.56 20.23 -12.15
N TYR A 8 7.86 19.22 -11.62
CA TYR A 8 7.02 18.30 -12.40
C TYR A 8 5.58 18.13 -11.89
N GLU A 9 5.17 18.83 -10.83
CA GLU A 9 3.83 18.73 -10.21
C GLU A 9 3.41 17.29 -9.84
N ILE A 10 4.36 16.39 -9.59
CA ILE A 10 4.06 15.00 -9.25
C ILE A 10 3.61 14.91 -7.79
N GLN A 11 2.39 14.42 -7.59
CA GLN A 11 1.86 13.99 -6.29
C GLN A 11 1.94 12.47 -6.18
N ALA A 12 2.30 11.98 -4.99
CA ALA A 12 2.39 10.55 -4.70
C ALA A 12 1.79 10.25 -3.33
N CYS A 13 1.11 9.11 -3.23
CA CYS A 13 0.64 8.54 -1.98
C CYS A 13 0.81 7.02 -2.07
N PHE A 14 1.39 6.43 -1.04
CA PHE A 14 1.59 4.98 -0.97
C PHE A 14 0.58 4.34 -0.02
N LEU A 15 0.20 3.12 -0.37
CA LEU A 15 -0.66 2.25 0.44
C LEU A 15 0.18 1.09 0.94
N GLY A 16 -0.12 0.62 2.15
CA GLY A 16 0.44 -0.64 2.65
C GLY A 16 -0.35 -1.19 3.81
N PHE A 17 0.19 -2.25 4.42
CA PHE A 17 -0.49 -3.01 5.46
C PHE A 17 0.47 -3.30 6.62
N SER A 18 0.13 -2.87 7.83
CA SER A 18 0.83 -3.32 9.04
C SER A 18 0.45 -4.74 9.46
N LYS A 19 -0.73 -5.21 9.01
CA LYS A 19 -1.24 -6.56 9.25
C LYS A 19 -2.11 -6.98 8.07
N ILE A 20 -1.90 -8.18 7.54
CA ILE A 20 -2.80 -8.76 6.54
C ILE A 20 -2.70 -10.28 6.61
N THR A 21 -3.77 -10.97 6.22
CA THR A 21 -3.82 -12.43 6.10
C THR A 21 -4.00 -12.85 4.65
N LEU A 22 -3.63 -14.09 4.32
CA LEU A 22 -3.86 -14.64 2.99
C LEU A 22 -5.35 -14.65 2.62
N GLN A 23 -6.23 -14.87 3.59
CA GLN A 23 -7.68 -14.81 3.36
C GLN A 23 -8.11 -13.40 2.94
N GLU A 24 -7.69 -12.38 3.67
CA GLU A 24 -8.02 -10.98 3.32
C GLU A 24 -7.48 -10.59 1.94
N ILE A 25 -6.28 -11.08 1.56
CA ILE A 25 -5.73 -10.87 0.21
C ILE A 25 -6.64 -11.52 -0.84
N LYS A 26 -7.06 -12.77 -0.63
CA LYS A 26 -7.95 -13.50 -1.55
C LYS A 26 -9.30 -12.81 -1.72
N GLU A 27 -9.84 -12.24 -0.64
CA GLU A 27 -11.11 -11.50 -0.67
C GLU A 27 -11.01 -10.18 -1.47
N HIS A 28 -9.81 -9.63 -1.65
CA HIS A 28 -9.58 -8.31 -2.25
C HIS A 28 -8.62 -8.32 -3.46
N VAL A 29 -8.30 -9.49 -4.04
CA VAL A 29 -7.38 -9.64 -5.18
C VAL A 29 -7.88 -8.94 -6.46
N GLY A 30 -9.18 -8.66 -6.52
CA GLY A 30 -9.84 -8.04 -7.67
C GLY A 30 -10.12 -9.04 -8.79
N GLU A 31 -10.43 -8.55 -9.98
CA GLU A 31 -10.77 -9.40 -11.14
C GLU A 31 -9.55 -10.11 -11.76
N ASN A 32 -8.34 -9.62 -11.46
CA ASN A 32 -7.10 -10.22 -11.90
C ASN A 32 -6.61 -11.18 -10.81
N ASP A 33 -6.95 -12.45 -10.89
CA ASP A 33 -6.49 -13.47 -9.95
C ASP A 33 -5.04 -13.91 -10.23
N TRP A 34 -4.10 -13.03 -9.92
CA TRP A 34 -2.66 -13.30 -10.01
C TRP A 34 -2.17 -14.27 -8.93
N LEU A 35 -3.01 -14.65 -7.97
CA LEU A 35 -2.65 -15.63 -6.94
C LEU A 35 -2.50 -17.03 -7.52
N GLY A 36 -3.18 -17.34 -8.64
CA GLY A 36 -3.08 -18.62 -9.32
C GLY A 36 -1.70 -18.91 -9.92
N ASP A 37 -0.88 -17.88 -10.14
CA ASP A 37 0.47 -18.00 -10.70
C ASP A 37 1.53 -18.29 -9.62
N LEU A 38 1.17 -18.21 -8.34
CA LEU A 38 2.07 -18.41 -7.22
C LEU A 38 2.13 -19.88 -6.78
N SER A 39 3.30 -20.31 -6.30
CA SER A 39 3.40 -21.59 -5.61
C SER A 39 2.70 -21.54 -4.26
N GLU A 40 2.31 -22.69 -3.71
CA GLU A 40 1.71 -22.75 -2.37
C GLU A 40 2.65 -22.14 -1.31
N ALA A 41 3.96 -22.36 -1.43
CA ALA A 41 4.94 -21.77 -0.52
C ALA A 41 4.96 -20.23 -0.62
N ASP A 42 4.83 -19.68 -1.82
CA ASP A 42 4.78 -18.23 -2.02
C ASP A 42 3.46 -17.65 -1.49
N LEU A 43 2.34 -18.33 -1.71
CA LEU A 43 1.03 -17.90 -1.18
C LEU A 43 1.02 -17.83 0.35
N GLN A 44 1.62 -18.81 1.03
CA GLN A 44 1.71 -18.80 2.49
C GLN A 44 2.64 -17.70 3.02
N ASN A 45 3.68 -17.35 2.27
CA ASN A 45 4.63 -16.29 2.65
C ASN A 45 4.17 -14.88 2.21
N LEU A 46 3.21 -14.79 1.29
CA LEU A 46 2.76 -13.54 0.70
C LEU A 46 2.34 -12.48 1.73
N PRO A 47 1.56 -12.80 2.79
CA PRO A 47 1.21 -11.80 3.80
C PRO A 47 2.44 -11.21 4.49
N ASN A 48 3.42 -12.06 4.83
CA ASN A 48 4.66 -11.60 5.46
C ASN A 48 5.45 -10.69 4.52
N TRP A 49 5.58 -11.09 3.26
CA TRP A 49 6.26 -10.29 2.25
C TRP A 49 5.60 -8.92 2.05
N ILE A 50 4.26 -8.86 2.01
CA ILE A 50 3.52 -7.59 1.92
C ILE A 50 3.78 -6.71 3.15
N MET A 51 3.73 -7.27 4.36
CA MET A 51 3.96 -6.52 5.61
C MET A 51 5.40 -6.00 5.71
N GLU A 52 6.40 -6.80 5.32
CA GLU A 52 7.80 -6.39 5.31
C GLU A 52 8.07 -5.29 4.28
N THR A 53 7.52 -5.45 3.07
CA THR A 53 7.61 -4.44 2.01
C THR A 53 6.92 -3.15 2.42
N SER A 54 5.72 -3.24 3.02
CA SER A 54 4.96 -2.10 3.53
C SER A 54 5.73 -1.33 4.61
N ARG A 55 6.44 -2.04 5.50
CA ARG A 55 7.29 -1.41 6.51
C ARG A 55 8.43 -0.62 5.88
N GLY A 56 9.17 -1.21 4.94
CA GLY A 56 10.25 -0.51 4.23
C GLY A 56 9.74 0.71 3.45
N LEU A 57 8.58 0.58 2.81
CA LEU A 57 7.93 1.71 2.11
C LEU A 57 7.51 2.81 3.07
N LYS A 58 6.97 2.47 4.24
CA LYS A 58 6.58 3.45 5.26
C LYS A 58 7.79 4.26 5.73
N ASP A 59 8.90 3.61 6.04
CA ASP A 59 10.13 4.27 6.50
C ASP A 59 10.66 5.26 5.44
N GLU A 60 10.66 4.87 4.16
CA GLU A 60 11.06 5.77 3.06
C GLU A 60 10.06 6.91 2.83
N CYS A 61 8.75 6.64 2.96
CA CYS A 61 7.72 7.68 2.87
C CYS A 61 7.89 8.72 3.98
N GLU A 62 8.17 8.31 5.22
CA GLU A 62 8.44 9.21 6.34
C GLU A 62 9.67 10.08 6.08
N LYS A 63 10.77 9.48 5.61
CA LYS A 63 12.02 10.17 5.25
C LYS A 63 11.84 11.22 4.16
N TYR A 64 11.02 10.94 3.15
CA TYR A 64 10.78 11.86 2.03
C TYR A 64 9.51 12.71 2.17
N GLN A 65 8.83 12.63 3.32
CA GLN A 65 7.57 13.31 3.60
C GLN A 65 6.48 13.03 2.55
N ILE A 66 6.39 11.77 2.12
CA ILE A 66 5.37 11.27 1.20
C ILE A 66 4.22 10.70 2.03
N PRO A 67 2.96 11.04 1.72
CA PRO A 67 1.81 10.42 2.39
C PRO A 67 1.82 8.89 2.25
N TYR A 68 1.72 8.22 3.39
CA TYR A 68 1.55 6.77 3.49
C TYR A 68 0.26 6.48 4.25
N VAL A 69 -0.56 5.58 3.71
CA VAL A 69 -1.81 5.14 4.34
C VAL A 69 -1.72 3.65 4.64
N ASP A 70 -1.78 3.32 5.93
CA ASP A 70 -1.99 1.96 6.37
C ASP A 70 -3.47 1.58 6.21
N MET A 71 -3.73 0.54 5.43
CA MET A 71 -5.08 0.11 5.08
C MET A 71 -5.82 -0.57 6.24
N ILE A 72 -5.16 -0.83 7.37
CA ILE A 72 -5.72 -1.48 8.57
C ILE A 72 -6.18 -0.48 9.63
N GLU A 73 -5.84 0.82 9.52
CA GLU A 73 -6.22 1.86 10.49
C GLU A 73 -7.70 2.29 10.38
N GLY A 74 -8.62 1.33 10.23
CA GLY A 74 -10.05 1.58 10.05
C GLY A 74 -10.68 0.62 9.05
N SER A 75 -11.83 1.00 8.52
CA SER A 75 -12.45 0.27 7.42
C SER A 75 -11.69 0.56 6.12
N TYR A 76 -11.48 -0.47 5.29
CA TYR A 76 -10.78 -0.36 4.00
C TYR A 76 -11.22 0.85 3.17
N GLY A 77 -12.53 1.07 2.98
CA GLY A 77 -13.06 2.19 2.19
C GLY A 77 -12.66 3.57 2.73
N ARG A 78 -12.69 3.78 4.05
CA ARG A 78 -12.24 5.04 4.67
C ARG A 78 -10.75 5.30 4.46
N ASN A 79 -9.94 4.25 4.51
CA ASN A 79 -8.50 4.38 4.27
C ASN A 79 -8.21 4.67 2.80
N LEU A 80 -8.98 4.07 1.89
CA LEU A 80 -8.91 4.39 0.46
C LEU A 80 -9.28 5.86 0.19
N ASP A 81 -10.36 6.37 0.78
CA ASP A 81 -10.76 7.79 0.67
C ASP A 81 -9.67 8.73 1.22
N ARG A 82 -9.05 8.36 2.35
CA ARG A 82 -7.91 9.08 2.92
C ARG A 82 -6.75 9.14 1.93
N ALA A 83 -6.42 8.03 1.28
CA ALA A 83 -5.35 7.96 0.31
C ALA A 83 -5.61 8.81 -0.93
N TYR A 84 -6.83 8.78 -1.48
CA TYR A 84 -7.22 9.67 -2.57
C TYR A 84 -7.15 11.14 -2.17
N THR A 85 -7.58 11.46 -0.95
CA THR A 85 -7.49 12.82 -0.42
C THR A 85 -6.03 13.26 -0.32
N CYS A 86 -5.15 12.41 0.21
CA CYS A 86 -3.71 12.67 0.23
C CYS A 86 -3.14 12.82 -1.19
N LEU A 87 -3.53 11.98 -2.14
CA LEU A 87 -2.99 12.05 -3.50
C LEU A 87 -3.39 13.33 -4.22
N LEU A 88 -4.65 13.75 -4.11
CA LEU A 88 -5.21 14.86 -4.91
C LEU A 88 -5.03 16.24 -4.26
N TYR A 89 -4.89 16.29 -2.93
CA TYR A 89 -4.92 17.55 -2.18
C TYR A 89 -3.69 17.77 -1.27
N SER A 90 -2.64 16.94 -1.37
CA SER A 90 -1.37 17.16 -0.64
C SER A 90 -0.41 18.10 -1.33
#